data_AF-A0A069QDQ1-F1
#
_entry.id   AF-A0A069QDQ1-F1
#
_cell.length_a   1.000
_cell.length_b   1.000
_cell.length_c   1.000
_cell.angle_alpha   90.00
_cell.angle_beta   90.00
_cell.angle_gamma   90.00
#
_symmetry.space_group_name_H-M   'P 1'
#
loop_
_entity.id
_entity.type
_entity.pdbx_description
1 polymer ?
#
loop_
_entity_poly.entity_id
_entity_poly.type
_entity_poly.pdbx_seq_one_letter_code
_entity_poly.pdbx_strand_id
1 'polypeptide(L)'
;GSVVKLSCSFGKRIGSVAEASMGEFLVIDVTHEVGDDRFYGNSFRAIPSVARSLPVRDVGRSVAETQVARVIGNADPDGKGRVQVQMNWQTGNMRTGWIRVMTPDGGGSENVPTNRGFVFIPEVGDHVLVGFRHGDPNRPYVMGSLFNGRTGIGGFAENHLKSIRTRSGHALELDDSPSSLGITIKDNKGNYIYIDSNGDNIILNAEKNITISAGETMTLNCKNMRIQVNENKKEDIGQSKRITIAKDYILDASNKKEHISEDSTLCVGESLEQTVGDLKTSVIEGDLIFSAQGRALVQGKTDARISRE
;
A
#
# COMPACT_ATOMS: atom_id res chain seq x y z
N GLY A 1 -22.88 -23.48 52.17
CA GLY A 1 -23.81 -22.88 53.15
C GLY A 1 -24.47 -24.00 53.92
N SER A 2 -24.84 -23.75 55.17
CA SER A 2 -25.64 -24.69 55.96
C SER A 2 -27.12 -24.43 55.69
N VAL A 3 -27.93 -25.49 55.61
CA VAL A 3 -29.39 -25.36 55.55
C VAL A 3 -29.91 -25.21 56.97
N VAL A 4 -30.68 -24.16 57.22
CA VAL A 4 -31.32 -23.88 58.50
C VAL A 4 -32.83 -24.01 58.36
N LYS A 5 -33.48 -24.63 59.34
CA LYS A 5 -34.94 -24.66 59.47
C LYS A 5 -35.35 -23.46 60.32
N LEU A 6 -36.21 -22.60 59.78
CA LEU A 6 -36.74 -21.46 60.52
C LEU A 6 -38.16 -21.77 60.98
N SER A 7 -38.46 -21.48 62.23
CA SER A 7 -39.81 -21.52 62.80
C SER A 7 -40.14 -20.18 63.43
N CYS A 8 -41.39 -19.74 63.32
CA CYS A 8 -41.87 -18.52 63.95
C CYS A 8 -42.90 -18.86 65.02
N SER A 9 -42.76 -18.27 66.21
CA SER A 9 -43.79 -18.31 67.24
C SER A 9 -44.84 -17.22 66.97
N PHE A 10 -45.63 -17.37 65.91
CA PHE A 10 -46.75 -16.47 65.66
C PHE A 10 -47.91 -16.88 66.59
N GLY A 11 -48.21 -16.05 67.60
CA GLY A 11 -49.37 -16.23 68.48
C GLY A 11 -49.08 -16.77 69.89
N LYS A 12 -48.25 -16.08 70.68
CA LYS A 12 -48.06 -16.37 72.13
C LYS A 12 -49.20 -15.83 73.02
N ARG A 13 -50.44 -15.85 72.53
CA ARG A 13 -51.65 -15.64 73.34
C ARG A 13 -52.67 -16.71 72.96
N ILE A 14 -52.97 -17.56 73.94
CA ILE A 14 -53.93 -18.68 73.94
C ILE A 14 -53.30 -20.06 73.65
N GLY A 15 -52.83 -20.71 74.73
CA GLY A 15 -53.15 -22.11 75.05
C GLY A 15 -52.49 -23.26 74.29
N SER A 16 -52.02 -23.12 73.05
CA SER A 16 -51.39 -24.21 72.31
C SER A 16 -50.12 -23.78 71.59
N VAL A 17 -49.06 -24.56 71.76
CA VAL A 17 -47.76 -24.33 71.10
C VAL A 17 -47.86 -24.86 69.68
N ALA A 18 -48.20 -24.00 68.72
CA ALA A 18 -48.00 -24.29 67.31
C ALA A 18 -46.77 -23.51 66.83
N GLU A 19 -45.63 -24.19 66.69
CA GLU A 19 -44.51 -23.67 65.91
C GLU A 19 -44.90 -23.71 64.43
N ALA A 20 -45.10 -22.55 63.81
CA ALA A 20 -45.28 -22.48 62.37
C ALA A 20 -43.90 -22.57 61.71
N SER A 21 -43.64 -23.68 61.00
CA SER A 21 -42.44 -23.81 60.16
C SER A 21 -42.49 -22.77 59.04
N MET A 22 -41.44 -21.96 58.95
CA MET A 22 -41.24 -20.98 57.90
C MET A 22 -40.50 -21.57 56.69
N GLY A 23 -40.07 -22.84 56.79
CA GLY A 23 -39.35 -23.58 55.74
C GLY A 23 -37.86 -23.78 56.01
N GLU A 24 -37.19 -24.39 55.02
CA GLU A 24 -35.74 -24.61 55.00
C GLU A 24 -35.06 -23.56 54.12
N PHE A 25 -33.96 -22.99 54.61
CA PHE A 25 -33.22 -21.94 53.93
C PHE A 25 -31.72 -22.24 53.92
N LEU A 26 -31.05 -22.03 52.79
CA LEU A 26 -29.61 -22.06 52.67
C LEU A 26 -29.03 -20.71 53.09
N VAL A 27 -28.19 -20.69 54.12
CA VAL A 27 -27.49 -19.48 54.56
C VAL A 27 -26.42 -19.09 53.53
N ILE A 28 -26.48 -17.86 53.03
CA ILE A 28 -25.60 -17.30 52.01
C ILE A 28 -24.63 -16.23 52.53
N ASP A 29 -24.94 -15.63 53.69
CA ASP A 29 -24.10 -14.63 54.34
C ASP A 29 -24.39 -14.62 55.85
N VAL A 30 -23.36 -14.43 56.68
CA VAL A 30 -23.49 -14.32 58.15
C VAL A 30 -22.56 -13.22 58.65
N THR A 31 -23.15 -12.26 59.33
CA THR A 31 -22.43 -11.20 60.03
C THR A 31 -22.51 -11.48 61.52
N HIS A 32 -21.34 -11.59 62.16
CA HIS A 32 -21.20 -11.77 63.59
C HIS A 32 -20.79 -10.45 64.23
N GLU A 33 -21.45 -10.06 65.31
CA GLU A 33 -21.12 -8.89 66.12
C GLU A 33 -20.78 -9.36 67.53
N VAL A 34 -19.61 -8.96 68.02
CA VAL A 34 -19.12 -9.28 69.37
C VAL A 34 -18.80 -7.97 70.07
N GLY A 35 -19.50 -7.68 71.16
CA GLY A 35 -19.27 -6.50 71.99
C GLY A 35 -18.50 -6.82 73.28
N ASP A 36 -17.99 -5.76 73.93
CA ASP A 36 -17.10 -5.86 75.11
C ASP A 36 -17.73 -6.57 76.34
N ASP A 37 -19.07 -6.65 76.42
CA ASP A 37 -19.81 -7.27 77.52
C ASP A 37 -20.16 -8.77 77.32
N ARG A 38 -19.38 -9.52 76.52
CA ARG A 38 -19.69 -10.91 76.11
C ARG A 38 -21.04 -11.02 75.38
N PHE A 39 -21.51 -9.92 74.81
CA PHE A 39 -22.66 -9.91 73.92
C PHE A 39 -22.24 -10.45 72.55
N TYR A 40 -22.86 -11.55 72.13
CA TYR A 40 -22.74 -12.07 70.79
C TYR A 40 -24.10 -11.94 70.10
N GLY A 41 -24.12 -11.22 68.98
CA GLY A 41 -25.23 -11.17 68.06
C GLY A 41 -24.80 -11.69 66.69
N ASN A 42 -25.72 -12.27 65.95
CA ASN A 42 -25.50 -12.51 64.53
C ASN A 42 -26.74 -12.15 63.73
N SER A 43 -26.51 -11.66 62.53
CA SER A 43 -27.52 -11.54 61.48
C SER A 43 -27.07 -12.37 60.29
N PHE A 44 -28.01 -12.97 59.57
CA PHE A 44 -27.69 -13.77 58.40
C PHE A 44 -28.67 -13.51 57.27
N ARG A 45 -28.21 -13.70 56.03
CA ARG A 45 -29.04 -13.71 54.83
C ARG A 45 -29.14 -15.15 54.34
N ALA A 46 -30.33 -15.58 53.98
CA ALA A 46 -30.57 -16.93 53.48
C ALA A 46 -31.56 -16.91 52.30
N ILE A 47 -31.48 -17.93 51.45
CA ILE A 47 -32.41 -18.17 50.33
C ILE A 47 -33.12 -19.51 50.57
N PRO A 48 -34.32 -19.76 50.01
CA PRO A 48 -34.99 -21.05 50.16
C PRO A 48 -34.06 -22.23 49.77
N SER A 49 -34.08 -23.33 50.53
CA SER A 49 -33.19 -24.49 50.29
C SER A 49 -33.42 -25.16 48.92
N VAL A 50 -34.61 -24.97 48.34
CA VAL A 50 -34.97 -25.42 47.00
C VAL A 50 -34.33 -24.60 45.87
N ALA A 51 -33.70 -23.46 46.20
CA ALA A 51 -33.02 -22.63 45.21
C ALA A 51 -31.86 -23.42 44.58
N ARG A 52 -31.90 -23.57 43.26
CA ARG A 52 -30.92 -24.37 42.50
C ARG A 52 -29.60 -23.64 42.25
N SER A 53 -29.55 -22.34 42.50
CA SER A 53 -28.36 -21.51 42.30
C SER A 53 -28.25 -20.43 43.38
N LEU A 54 -27.02 -20.11 43.74
CA LEU A 54 -26.71 -18.97 44.59
C LEU A 54 -26.92 -17.67 43.79
N PRO A 55 -27.37 -16.59 44.44
CA PRO A 55 -27.35 -15.27 43.81
C PRO A 55 -25.92 -14.92 43.43
N VAL A 56 -25.73 -14.51 42.17
CA VAL A 56 -24.42 -14.09 41.66
C VAL A 56 -23.98 -12.85 42.44
N ARG A 57 -22.73 -12.84 42.92
CA ARG A 57 -22.14 -11.64 43.52
C ARG A 57 -22.17 -10.51 42.50
N ASP A 58 -22.70 -9.36 42.89
CA ASP A 58 -22.64 -8.16 42.07
C ASP A 58 -21.21 -7.59 42.14
N VAL A 59 -20.31 -8.23 41.40
CA VAL A 59 -18.98 -7.68 41.12
C VAL A 59 -19.14 -6.75 39.92
N GLY A 60 -18.88 -5.46 40.14
CA GLY A 60 -18.88 -4.46 39.09
C GLY A 60 -18.02 -4.94 37.91
N ARG A 61 -18.48 -4.64 36.68
CA ARG A 61 -17.74 -5.02 35.47
C ARG A 61 -16.38 -4.36 35.47
N SER A 62 -15.32 -5.13 35.22
CA SER A 62 -14.01 -4.56 34.91
C SER A 62 -14.12 -3.78 33.60
N VAL A 63 -13.79 -2.49 33.66
CA VAL A 63 -13.76 -1.60 32.50
C VAL A 63 -12.31 -1.25 32.21
N ALA A 64 -11.86 -1.53 30.99
CA ALA A 64 -10.59 -1.07 30.48
C ALA A 64 -10.80 0.17 29.60
N GLU A 65 -10.10 1.23 29.94
CA GLU A 65 -9.95 2.39 29.07
C GLU A 65 -8.90 2.11 27.99
N THR A 66 -8.85 2.99 27.00
CA THR A 66 -7.86 2.92 25.92
C THR A 66 -6.44 2.98 26.46
N GLN A 67 -5.56 2.10 25.99
CA GLN A 67 -4.18 1.97 26.48
C GLN A 67 -3.16 2.04 25.34
N VAL A 68 -1.95 2.48 25.65
CA VAL A 68 -0.81 2.34 24.73
C VAL A 68 -0.19 0.95 24.91
N ALA A 69 0.14 0.30 23.80
CA ALA A 69 0.82 -0.98 23.78
C ALA A 69 1.91 -1.00 22.71
N ARG A 70 2.84 -1.94 22.83
CA ARG A 70 3.90 -2.15 21.84
C ARG A 70 3.58 -3.39 21.01
N VAL A 71 3.71 -3.28 19.69
CA VAL A 71 3.56 -4.41 18.78
C VAL A 71 4.76 -5.35 18.94
N ILE A 72 4.49 -6.63 19.13
CA ILE A 72 5.53 -7.65 19.29
C ILE A 72 5.45 -8.75 18.23
N GLY A 73 4.35 -8.80 17.46
CA GLY A 73 4.15 -9.74 16.37
C GLY A 73 3.10 -9.25 15.39
N ASN A 74 3.40 -9.31 14.10
CA ASN A 74 2.51 -8.90 13.01
C ASN A 74 2.36 -9.98 11.92
N ALA A 75 3.08 -11.10 12.03
CA ALA A 75 2.95 -12.25 11.15
C ALA A 75 1.76 -13.14 11.55
N ASP A 76 0.53 -12.64 11.30
CA ASP A 76 -0.71 -13.37 11.58
C ASP A 76 -0.76 -14.68 10.76
N PRO A 77 -0.82 -15.87 11.40
CA PRO A 77 -0.81 -17.16 10.69
C PRO A 77 -2.03 -17.34 9.78
N ASP A 78 -3.14 -16.64 10.04
CA ASP A 78 -4.33 -16.70 9.21
C ASP A 78 -4.37 -15.61 8.11
N GLY A 79 -3.37 -14.72 8.06
CA GLY A 79 -3.34 -13.61 7.08
C GLY A 79 -4.46 -12.58 7.26
N LYS A 80 -5.04 -12.44 8.46
CA LYS A 80 -6.20 -11.56 8.73
C LYS A 80 -5.82 -10.13 9.15
N GLY A 81 -4.55 -9.75 9.01
CA GLY A 81 -4.06 -8.42 9.38
C GLY A 81 -4.16 -8.11 10.87
N ARG A 82 -4.11 -9.13 11.73
CA ARG A 82 -4.10 -8.95 13.19
C ARG A 82 -2.66 -8.77 13.68
N VAL A 83 -2.53 -8.22 14.88
CA VAL A 83 -1.24 -8.10 15.58
C VAL A 83 -1.33 -8.69 16.98
N GLN A 84 -0.17 -9.04 17.53
CA GLN A 84 0.01 -9.28 18.96
C GLN A 84 0.72 -8.08 19.57
N VAL A 85 0.20 -7.62 20.70
CA VAL A 85 0.77 -6.49 21.41
C VAL A 85 1.13 -6.89 22.84
N GLN A 86 2.07 -6.15 23.42
CA GLN A 86 2.39 -6.16 24.83
C GLN A 86 1.92 -4.84 25.44
N MET A 87 0.99 -4.93 26.39
CA MET A 87 0.53 -3.77 27.15
C MET A 87 1.62 -3.30 28.12
N ASN A 88 1.63 -2.02 28.51
CA ASN A 88 2.68 -1.48 29.38
C ASN A 88 2.79 -2.15 30.77
N TRP A 89 1.69 -2.70 31.28
CA TRP A 89 1.65 -3.42 32.56
C TRP A 89 2.05 -4.90 32.45
N GLN A 90 2.19 -5.43 31.23
CA GLN A 90 2.60 -6.82 31.00
C GLN A 90 4.12 -6.94 31.12
N THR A 91 4.59 -8.01 31.77
CA THR A 91 6.03 -8.24 32.00
C THR A 91 6.55 -9.47 31.26
N GLY A 92 7.85 -9.52 30.97
CA GLY A 92 8.48 -10.67 30.33
C GLY A 92 7.90 -10.96 28.94
N ASN A 93 7.49 -12.21 28.71
CA ASN A 93 6.96 -12.68 27.42
C ASN A 93 5.42 -12.60 27.31
N MET A 94 4.77 -11.88 28.23
CA MET A 94 3.32 -11.68 28.20
C MET A 94 2.89 -10.88 26.97
N ARG A 95 1.78 -11.31 26.36
CA ARG A 95 1.22 -10.71 25.15
C ARG A 95 -0.26 -11.00 24.99
N THR A 96 -0.92 -10.21 24.16
CA THR A 96 -2.28 -10.52 23.70
C THR A 96 -2.30 -11.73 22.76
N GLY A 97 -3.49 -12.29 22.54
CA GLY A 97 -3.76 -13.04 21.32
C GLY A 97 -3.67 -12.15 20.06
N TRP A 98 -4.05 -12.70 18.92
CA TRP A 98 -4.15 -11.93 17.67
C TRP A 98 -5.37 -11.01 17.71
N ILE A 99 -5.13 -9.70 17.78
CA ILE A 99 -6.16 -8.67 17.88
C ILE A 99 -6.28 -7.89 16.58
N ARG A 100 -7.51 -7.48 16.24
CA ARG A 100 -7.79 -6.76 14.99
C ARG A 100 -7.20 -5.36 15.00
N VAL A 101 -6.82 -4.87 13.83
CA VAL A 101 -6.36 -3.51 13.59
C VAL A 101 -7.47 -2.71 12.91
N MET A 102 -7.79 -1.53 13.44
CA MET A 102 -8.65 -0.55 12.79
C MET A 102 -7.93 0.00 11.58
N THR A 103 -8.64 0.05 10.45
CA THR A 103 -8.14 0.61 9.20
C THR A 103 -9.15 1.65 8.69
N PRO A 104 -8.70 2.72 7.99
CA PRO A 104 -9.61 3.73 7.43
C PRO A 104 -10.70 3.17 6.50
N ASP A 105 -10.37 2.12 5.72
CA ASP A 105 -11.31 1.36 4.89
C ASP A 105 -10.89 -0.11 4.88
N GLY A 106 -11.87 -1.01 4.97
CA GLY A 106 -11.69 -2.45 5.06
C GLY A 106 -12.98 -3.21 4.69
N GLY A 107 -12.84 -4.48 4.32
CA GLY A 107 -13.98 -5.34 3.96
C GLY A 107 -13.75 -6.13 2.67
N GLY A 108 -14.71 -6.97 2.29
CA GLY A 108 -14.71 -7.66 1.00
C GLY A 108 -15.73 -7.06 0.02
N SER A 109 -15.72 -7.53 -1.22
CA SER A 109 -16.76 -7.32 -2.24
C SER A 109 -16.88 -8.57 -3.12
N GLU A 110 -17.88 -8.60 -4.01
CA GLU A 110 -18.02 -9.69 -4.99
C GLU A 110 -16.78 -9.86 -5.87
N ASN A 111 -16.12 -8.75 -6.21
CA ASN A 111 -14.91 -8.73 -7.04
C ASN A 111 -13.61 -8.91 -6.23
N VAL A 112 -13.64 -8.66 -4.92
CA VAL A 112 -12.46 -8.73 -4.03
C VAL A 112 -12.84 -9.51 -2.76
N PRO A 113 -12.65 -10.84 -2.74
CA PRO A 113 -13.03 -11.67 -1.59
C PRO A 113 -12.10 -11.47 -0.38
N THR A 114 -10.94 -10.86 -0.57
CA THR A 114 -9.98 -10.49 0.48
C THR A 114 -10.20 -9.06 0.96
N ASN A 115 -9.47 -8.61 1.99
CA ASN A 115 -9.59 -7.25 2.48
C ASN A 115 -9.24 -6.22 1.39
N ARG A 116 -10.22 -5.39 0.99
CA ARG A 116 -10.04 -4.18 0.18
C ARG A 116 -9.68 -2.99 1.08
N GLY A 117 -9.24 -1.88 0.50
CA GLY A 117 -8.95 -0.65 1.24
C GLY A 117 -7.52 -0.57 1.75
N PHE A 118 -7.32 0.04 2.93
CA PHE A 118 -5.99 0.29 3.49
C PHE A 118 -5.47 -0.95 4.22
N VAL A 119 -4.34 -1.49 3.76
CA VAL A 119 -3.65 -2.62 4.39
C VAL A 119 -2.27 -2.19 4.88
N PHE A 120 -2.26 -1.47 5.99
CA PHE A 120 -1.04 -1.01 6.68
C PHE A 120 -1.03 -1.60 8.09
N ILE A 121 -0.33 -2.73 8.24
CA ILE A 121 -0.22 -3.41 9.53
C ILE A 121 0.96 -2.81 10.31
N PRO A 122 0.76 -2.41 11.58
CA PRO A 122 1.85 -1.94 12.43
C PRO A 122 3.03 -2.92 12.48
N GLU A 123 4.25 -2.37 12.48
CA GLU A 123 5.47 -3.15 12.50
C GLU A 123 5.86 -3.56 13.92
N VAL A 124 6.62 -4.65 14.06
CA VAL A 124 7.15 -5.06 15.36
C VAL A 124 8.01 -3.94 15.96
N GLY A 125 7.66 -3.51 17.17
CA GLY A 125 8.29 -2.39 17.85
C GLY A 125 7.48 -1.10 17.83
N ASP A 126 6.47 -0.98 16.97
CA ASP A 126 5.61 0.20 16.92
C ASP A 126 4.78 0.34 18.19
N HIS A 127 4.50 1.59 18.56
CA HIS A 127 3.55 1.92 19.61
C HIS A 127 2.18 2.11 19.00
N VAL A 128 1.18 1.44 19.55
CA VAL A 128 -0.20 1.46 19.08
C VAL A 128 -1.14 1.82 20.22
N LEU A 129 -2.27 2.43 19.85
CA LEU A 129 -3.37 2.67 20.77
C LEU A 129 -4.33 1.47 20.71
N VAL A 130 -4.66 0.88 21.85
CA VAL A 130 -5.54 -0.28 21.98
C VAL A 130 -6.83 0.15 22.66
N GLY A 131 -7.95 -0.03 21.95
CA GLY A 131 -9.29 0.15 22.47
C GLY A 131 -9.92 -1.18 22.90
N PHE A 132 -10.96 -1.10 23.73
CA PHE A 132 -11.65 -2.26 24.27
C PHE A 132 -13.15 -2.15 23.97
N ARG A 133 -13.71 -3.16 23.30
CA ARG A 133 -15.12 -3.11 22.86
C ARG A 133 -16.04 -3.08 24.07
N HIS A 134 -16.83 -2.03 24.21
CA HIS A 134 -17.67 -1.76 25.40
C HIS A 134 -16.88 -1.72 26.71
N GLY A 135 -15.58 -1.39 26.65
CA GLY A 135 -14.69 -1.40 27.81
C GLY A 135 -14.33 -2.79 28.32
N ASP A 136 -14.66 -3.88 27.61
CA ASP A 136 -14.34 -5.25 28.04
C ASP A 136 -12.83 -5.54 27.80
N PRO A 137 -12.03 -5.76 28.87
CA PRO A 137 -10.60 -6.07 28.75
C PRO A 137 -10.29 -7.29 27.88
N ASN A 138 -11.25 -8.20 27.71
CA ASN A 138 -11.11 -9.42 26.90
C ASN A 138 -11.41 -9.19 25.40
N ARG A 139 -11.81 -7.97 25.00
CA ARG A 139 -12.13 -7.64 23.61
C ARG A 139 -11.29 -6.47 23.06
N PRO A 140 -9.95 -6.56 23.14
CA PRO A 140 -9.05 -5.53 22.61
C PRO A 140 -9.06 -5.47 21.08
N TYR A 141 -8.78 -4.29 20.55
CA TYR A 141 -8.47 -4.03 19.14
C TYR A 141 -7.54 -2.83 19.03
N VAL A 142 -6.65 -2.83 18.05
CA VAL A 142 -5.77 -1.70 17.77
C VAL A 142 -6.58 -0.61 17.05
N MET A 143 -6.49 0.62 17.52
CA MET A 143 -7.12 1.80 16.92
C MET A 143 -6.21 2.48 15.88
N GLY A 144 -4.89 2.37 16.05
CA GLY A 144 -3.91 2.95 15.13
C GLY A 144 -2.53 3.04 15.77
N SER A 145 -1.53 3.38 14.96
CA SER A 145 -0.16 3.63 15.40
C SER A 145 0.03 5.06 15.90
N LEU A 146 0.94 5.22 16.85
CA LEU A 146 1.34 6.52 17.39
C LEU A 146 2.76 6.85 16.93
N PHE A 147 3.00 8.13 16.63
CA PHE A 147 4.37 8.61 16.45
C PHE A 147 5.15 8.46 17.78
N ASN A 148 6.29 7.78 17.72
CA ASN A 148 7.07 7.41 18.91
C ASN A 148 8.11 8.49 19.33
N GLY A 149 8.10 9.66 18.67
CA GLY A 149 9.01 10.79 18.94
C GLY A 149 10.48 10.56 18.60
N ARG A 150 10.89 9.34 18.21
CA ARG A 150 12.27 9.00 17.81
C ARG A 150 12.44 8.85 16.31
N THR A 151 11.42 8.33 15.62
CA THR A 151 11.45 8.00 14.19
C THR A 151 10.41 8.78 13.38
N GLY A 152 9.89 9.89 13.92
CA GLY A 152 8.88 10.71 13.27
C GLY A 152 9.46 11.58 12.14
N ILE A 153 8.79 11.55 10.98
CA ILE A 153 8.97 12.51 9.88
C ILE A 153 7.59 13.16 9.64
N GLY A 154 7.53 14.48 9.55
CA GLY A 154 6.28 15.24 9.45
C GLY A 154 6.20 16.35 10.49
N GLY A 155 5.19 17.22 10.37
CA GLY A 155 5.07 18.41 11.23
C GLY A 155 6.16 19.46 10.94
N PHE A 156 6.68 19.49 9.72
CA PHE A 156 7.57 20.55 9.24
C PHE A 156 6.88 21.92 9.32
N ALA A 157 7.64 23.01 9.12
CA ALA A 157 7.07 24.36 9.03
C ALA A 157 5.89 24.39 8.05
N GLU A 158 4.77 24.95 8.47
CA GLU A 158 3.50 25.02 7.73
C GLU A 158 2.91 23.65 7.32
N ASN A 159 3.48 22.55 7.82
CA ASN A 159 3.13 21.18 7.47
C ASN A 159 3.13 20.94 5.94
N HIS A 160 4.06 21.58 5.23
CA HIS A 160 4.11 21.58 3.76
C HIS A 160 4.27 20.16 3.18
N LEU A 161 5.07 19.30 3.81
CA LEU A 161 5.32 17.94 3.31
C LEU A 161 4.44 16.89 4.00
N LYS A 162 3.66 16.18 3.20
CA LYS A 162 2.84 15.02 3.60
C LYS A 162 3.32 13.79 2.87
N SER A 163 3.28 12.61 3.50
CA SER A 163 3.75 11.40 2.85
C SER A 163 3.10 10.11 3.33
N ILE A 164 3.12 9.11 2.46
CA ILE A 164 2.92 7.69 2.78
C ILE A 164 4.26 7.01 2.58
N ARG A 165 4.80 6.34 3.60
CA ARG A 165 6.10 5.68 3.54
C ARG A 165 6.03 4.26 4.08
N THR A 166 6.65 3.31 3.39
CA THR A 166 6.77 1.92 3.84
C THR A 166 8.08 1.69 4.61
N ARG A 167 8.17 0.57 5.33
CA ARG A 167 9.37 0.20 6.12
C ARG A 167 10.66 0.16 5.30
N SER A 168 10.62 -0.22 4.02
CA SER A 168 11.81 -0.26 3.16
C SER A 168 12.23 1.12 2.63
N GLY A 169 11.38 2.14 2.80
CA GLY A 169 11.65 3.51 2.39
C GLY A 169 10.96 3.94 1.09
N HIS A 170 10.12 3.10 0.47
CA HIS A 170 9.27 3.55 -0.65
C HIS A 170 8.31 4.63 -0.16
N ALA A 171 8.13 5.68 -0.95
CA ALA A 171 7.36 6.84 -0.53
C ALA A 171 6.51 7.44 -1.65
N LEU A 172 5.31 7.89 -1.27
CA LEU A 172 4.53 8.90 -1.97
C LEU A 172 4.61 10.18 -1.13
N GLU A 173 5.08 11.27 -1.72
CA GLU A 173 5.26 12.58 -1.08
C GLU A 173 4.44 13.64 -1.80
N LEU A 174 3.73 14.46 -1.04
CA LEU A 174 2.94 15.61 -1.47
C LEU A 174 3.55 16.82 -0.79
N ASP A 175 4.15 17.71 -1.57
CA ASP A 175 4.84 18.89 -1.06
C ASP A 175 4.07 20.16 -1.45
N ASP A 176 3.59 20.89 -0.44
CA ASP A 176 2.87 22.16 -0.58
C ASP A 176 3.80 23.40 -0.51
N SER A 177 5.12 23.20 -0.41
CA SER A 177 6.10 24.30 -0.29
C SER A 177 6.21 25.08 -1.61
N PRO A 178 6.22 26.43 -1.57
CA PRO A 178 6.39 27.24 -2.79
C PRO A 178 7.68 26.95 -3.57
N SER A 179 8.73 26.41 -2.94
CA SER A 179 9.99 26.09 -3.62
C SER A 179 10.03 24.70 -4.26
N SER A 180 9.15 23.79 -3.83
CA SER A 180 9.18 22.36 -4.18
C SER A 180 7.78 21.78 -4.40
N LEU A 181 6.82 22.64 -4.77
CA LEU A 181 5.42 22.30 -4.96
C LEU A 181 5.30 21.15 -5.97
N GLY A 182 4.77 20.01 -5.52
CA GLY A 182 4.72 18.85 -6.39
C GLY A 182 4.38 17.52 -5.72
N ILE A 183 4.47 16.47 -6.52
CA ILE A 183 4.14 15.09 -6.12
C ILE A 183 5.30 14.17 -6.50
N THR A 184 5.80 13.39 -5.55
CA THR A 184 6.88 12.42 -5.79
C THR A 184 6.45 11.01 -5.43
N ILE A 185 6.60 10.06 -6.36
CA ILE A 185 6.54 8.62 -6.09
C ILE A 185 7.96 8.09 -6.25
N LYS A 186 8.56 7.56 -5.18
CA LYS A 186 9.95 7.11 -5.21
C LYS A 186 10.18 5.81 -4.45
N ASP A 187 11.21 5.09 -4.88
CA ASP A 187 11.74 3.96 -4.14
C ASP A 187 12.94 4.35 -3.27
N ASN A 188 13.56 3.34 -2.65
CA ASN A 188 14.74 3.51 -1.81
C ASN A 188 16.07 3.35 -2.58
N LYS A 189 16.04 3.29 -3.91
CA LYS A 189 17.20 3.05 -4.78
C LYS A 189 17.43 4.15 -5.82
N GLY A 190 16.63 5.22 -5.82
CA GLY A 190 16.81 6.36 -6.72
C GLY A 190 15.84 6.39 -7.91
N ASN A 191 14.92 5.44 -8.02
CA ASN A 191 13.89 5.44 -9.06
C ASN A 191 12.72 6.32 -8.61
N TYR A 192 12.23 7.20 -9.49
CA TYR A 192 11.12 8.08 -9.14
C TYR A 192 10.30 8.57 -10.32
N ILE A 193 9.06 8.98 -10.00
CA ILE A 193 8.22 9.85 -10.81
C ILE A 193 8.03 11.14 -10.01
N TYR A 194 8.29 12.27 -10.63
CA TYR A 194 8.13 13.59 -10.04
C TYR A 194 7.25 14.46 -10.92
N ILE A 195 6.18 15.01 -10.34
CA ILE A 195 5.33 16.03 -10.93
C ILE A 195 5.73 17.36 -10.28
N ASP A 196 6.39 18.22 -11.05
CA ASP A 196 6.80 19.57 -10.67
C ASP A 196 5.68 20.55 -11.00
N SER A 197 4.97 21.03 -9.97
CA SER A 197 3.87 21.97 -10.14
C SER A 197 4.32 23.43 -10.22
N ASN A 198 5.59 23.73 -9.97
CA ASN A 198 6.15 25.07 -10.17
C ASN A 198 6.64 25.27 -11.61
N GLY A 199 7.32 24.26 -12.15
CA GLY A 199 7.85 24.28 -13.52
C GLY A 199 6.91 23.69 -14.58
N ASP A 200 5.75 23.16 -14.18
CA ASP A 200 4.81 22.41 -15.03
C ASP A 200 5.46 21.21 -15.75
N ASN A 201 6.38 20.52 -15.07
CA ASN A 201 7.16 19.41 -15.63
C ASN A 201 6.79 18.06 -15.02
N ILE A 202 7.03 16.99 -15.77
CA ILE A 202 6.98 15.61 -15.25
C ILE A 202 8.30 14.93 -15.58
N ILE A 203 8.90 14.28 -14.57
CA ILE A 203 10.16 13.55 -14.69
C ILE A 203 9.93 12.09 -14.32
N LEU A 204 10.35 11.19 -15.21
CA LEU A 204 10.42 9.74 -14.96
C LEU A 204 11.89 9.33 -14.98
N ASN A 205 12.39 8.82 -13.84
CA ASN A 205 13.78 8.41 -13.68
C ASN A 205 13.89 6.95 -13.23
N ALA A 206 14.85 6.23 -13.82
CA ALA A 206 15.27 4.93 -13.33
C ALA A 206 16.79 4.76 -13.44
N GLU A 207 17.39 4.11 -12.45
CA GLU A 207 18.84 3.82 -12.40
C GLU A 207 19.30 2.80 -13.45
N LYS A 208 18.37 2.06 -14.07
CA LYS A 208 18.67 1.04 -15.08
C LYS A 208 17.76 1.15 -16.30
N ASN A 209 16.61 0.50 -16.25
CA ASN A 209 15.76 0.29 -17.42
C ASN A 209 14.37 0.90 -17.19
N ILE A 210 13.82 1.51 -18.25
CA ILE A 210 12.40 1.88 -18.35
C ILE A 210 11.80 1.07 -19.49
N THR A 211 10.68 0.39 -19.24
CA THR A 211 9.92 -0.36 -20.27
C THR A 211 8.50 0.17 -20.32
N ILE A 212 8.03 0.50 -21.52
CA ILE A 212 6.67 1.03 -21.76
C ILE A 212 6.01 0.13 -22.81
N SER A 213 4.86 -0.44 -22.46
CA SER A 213 4.14 -1.40 -23.31
C SER A 213 2.66 -1.01 -23.42
N ALA A 214 2.10 -1.16 -24.61
CA ALA A 214 0.67 -0.99 -24.89
C ALA A 214 0.16 -2.18 -25.71
N GLY A 215 -1.05 -2.67 -25.42
CA GLY A 215 -1.63 -3.83 -26.12
C GLY A 215 -2.14 -3.52 -27.53
N GLU A 216 -2.43 -2.24 -27.82
CA GLU A 216 -2.95 -1.80 -29.11
C GLU A 216 -2.15 -0.59 -29.62
N THR A 217 -2.46 0.62 -29.15
CA THR A 217 -1.88 1.87 -29.67
C THR A 217 -1.12 2.64 -28.59
N MET A 218 0.05 3.18 -28.96
CA MET A 218 0.83 4.13 -28.16
C MET A 218 1.07 5.41 -28.98
N THR A 219 0.76 6.57 -28.41
CA THR A 219 0.81 7.88 -29.10
C THR A 219 1.65 8.89 -28.30
N LEU A 220 2.53 9.63 -28.99
CA LEU A 220 3.37 10.68 -28.40
C LEU A 220 3.17 12.00 -29.16
N ASN A 221 2.42 12.94 -28.57
CA ASN A 221 2.11 14.24 -29.17
C ASN A 221 2.79 15.37 -28.39
N CYS A 222 3.62 16.17 -29.06
CA CYS A 222 4.32 17.30 -28.44
C CYS A 222 4.70 18.34 -29.50
N LYS A 223 5.05 19.56 -29.05
CA LYS A 223 5.54 20.63 -29.94
C LYS A 223 6.95 20.32 -30.48
N ASN A 224 7.84 19.84 -29.62
CA ASN A 224 9.22 19.49 -29.94
C ASN A 224 9.58 18.15 -29.27
N MET A 225 10.23 17.25 -30.00
CA MET A 225 10.74 15.97 -29.47
C MET A 225 12.25 15.88 -29.70
N ARG A 226 13.00 15.55 -28.64
CA ARG A 226 14.44 15.25 -28.70
C ARG A 226 14.68 13.84 -28.18
N ILE A 227 15.35 13.01 -28.98
CA ILE A 227 15.77 11.66 -28.59
C ILE A 227 17.29 11.62 -28.63
N GLN A 228 17.92 11.37 -27.49
CA GLN A 228 19.37 11.26 -27.38
C GLN A 228 19.72 9.88 -26.83
N VAL A 229 20.63 9.18 -27.51
CA VAL A 229 21.11 7.85 -27.15
C VAL A 229 22.64 7.89 -27.20
N ASN A 230 23.30 7.53 -26.11
CA ASN A 230 24.77 7.63 -26.01
C ASN A 230 25.49 6.48 -26.72
N GLU A 231 24.85 5.31 -26.77
CA GLU A 231 25.40 4.12 -27.43
C GLU A 231 24.56 3.81 -28.67
N ASN A 232 23.72 2.76 -28.61
CA ASN A 232 23.06 2.21 -29.79
C ASN A 232 21.55 2.43 -29.75
N LYS A 233 20.97 2.88 -30.86
CA LYS A 233 19.51 2.90 -31.09
C LYS A 233 19.15 1.78 -32.06
N LYS A 234 18.23 0.91 -31.65
CA LYS A 234 17.65 -0.15 -32.50
C LYS A 234 16.14 0.06 -32.62
N GLU A 235 15.61 -0.10 -33.82
CA GLU A 235 14.17 -0.07 -34.09
C GLU A 235 13.78 -1.33 -34.86
N ASP A 236 13.00 -2.20 -34.24
CA ASP A 236 12.46 -3.42 -34.86
C ASP A 236 10.98 -3.19 -35.18
N ILE A 237 10.61 -3.27 -36.46
CA ILE A 237 9.24 -3.03 -36.94
C ILE A 237 8.73 -4.31 -37.60
N GLY A 238 7.61 -4.86 -37.11
CA GLY A 238 7.09 -6.14 -37.60
C GLY A 238 6.41 -6.08 -38.98
N GLN A 239 5.99 -4.89 -39.42
CA GLN A 239 5.33 -4.71 -40.72
C GLN A 239 5.91 -3.50 -41.47
N SER A 240 5.38 -2.29 -41.25
CA SER A 240 5.75 -1.10 -42.01
C SER A 240 6.15 0.06 -41.12
N LYS A 241 7.13 0.85 -41.59
CA LYS A 241 7.54 2.12 -40.98
C LYS A 241 7.29 3.24 -41.99
N ARG A 242 6.48 4.22 -41.61
CA ARG A 242 6.24 5.44 -42.40
C ARG A 242 6.83 6.64 -41.68
N ILE A 243 7.62 7.44 -42.38
CA ILE A 243 8.16 8.71 -41.89
C ILE A 243 7.67 9.81 -42.82
N THR A 244 6.96 10.80 -42.27
CA THR A 244 6.49 11.98 -43.00
C THR A 244 7.11 13.21 -42.37
N ILE A 245 7.86 13.98 -43.17
CA ILE A 245 8.56 15.19 -42.72
C ILE A 245 8.19 16.31 -43.68
N ALA A 246 7.74 17.45 -43.13
CA ALA A 246 7.21 18.55 -43.94
C ALA A 246 8.29 19.47 -44.53
N LYS A 247 9.48 19.46 -43.94
CA LYS A 247 10.64 20.26 -44.36
C LYS A 247 11.84 19.33 -44.54
N ASP A 248 12.90 19.55 -43.78
CA ASP A 248 14.18 18.91 -44.02
C ASP A 248 14.31 17.57 -43.29
N TYR A 249 14.84 16.58 -43.99
CA TYR A 249 15.33 15.32 -43.41
C TYR A 249 16.84 15.23 -43.64
N ILE A 250 17.61 15.34 -42.55
CA ILE A 250 19.08 15.32 -42.59
C ILE A 250 19.56 14.03 -41.92
N LEU A 251 20.47 13.32 -42.60
CA LEU A 251 21.09 12.10 -42.10
C LEU A 251 22.62 12.25 -42.16
N ASP A 252 23.22 12.50 -41.01
CA ASP A 252 24.67 12.52 -40.83
C ASP A 252 25.13 11.20 -40.22
N ALA A 253 25.85 10.40 -40.98
CA ALA A 253 26.39 9.11 -40.54
C ALA A 253 27.76 8.86 -41.15
N SER A 254 28.69 8.29 -40.37
CA SER A 254 29.99 7.88 -40.90
C SER A 254 29.87 6.76 -41.93
N ASN A 255 28.88 5.87 -41.76
CA ASN A 255 28.59 4.78 -42.68
C ASN A 255 27.08 4.64 -42.85
N LYS A 256 26.63 4.40 -44.08
CA LYS A 256 25.24 4.05 -44.40
C LYS A 256 25.23 2.74 -45.19
N LYS A 257 24.45 1.76 -44.74
CA LYS A 257 24.21 0.50 -45.46
C LYS A 257 22.71 0.26 -45.56
N GLU A 258 22.23 0.10 -46.78
CA GLU A 258 20.84 -0.25 -47.07
C GLU A 258 20.83 -1.59 -47.81
N HIS A 259 19.92 -2.47 -47.43
CA HIS A 259 19.67 -3.74 -48.12
C HIS A 259 18.17 -3.84 -48.36
N ILE A 260 17.79 -3.94 -49.63
CA ILE A 260 16.40 -3.93 -50.09
C ILE A 260 16.25 -5.17 -50.98
N SER A 261 15.35 -6.07 -50.60
CA SER A 261 15.16 -7.36 -51.29
C SER A 261 14.23 -7.28 -52.48
N GLU A 262 13.33 -6.29 -52.47
CA GLU A 262 12.38 -6.00 -53.53
C GLU A 262 12.79 -4.67 -54.18
N ASP A 263 11.88 -3.69 -54.21
CA ASP A 263 12.09 -2.47 -54.97
C ASP A 263 12.61 -1.31 -54.11
N SER A 264 13.52 -0.52 -54.69
CA SER A 264 13.99 0.76 -54.15
C SER A 264 13.72 1.88 -55.13
N THR A 265 12.83 2.82 -54.77
CA THR A 265 12.45 3.96 -55.61
C THR A 265 12.85 5.28 -54.96
N LEU A 266 13.54 6.14 -55.70
CA LEU A 266 13.89 7.49 -55.30
C LEU A 266 13.29 8.50 -56.31
N CYS A 267 12.30 9.27 -55.87
CA CYS A 267 11.69 10.34 -56.64
C CYS A 267 12.12 11.69 -56.08
N VAL A 268 12.73 12.54 -56.90
CA VAL A 268 13.21 13.87 -56.50
C VAL A 268 12.61 14.93 -57.40
N GLY A 269 11.97 15.94 -56.80
CA GLY A 269 11.18 16.93 -57.55
C GLY A 269 12.00 18.01 -58.25
N GLU A 270 13.13 18.41 -57.68
CA GLU A 270 13.95 19.51 -58.22
C GLU A 270 15.36 19.04 -58.63
N SER A 271 16.21 18.64 -57.68
CA SER A 271 17.58 18.23 -57.96
C SER A 271 18.06 17.11 -57.05
N LEU A 272 18.80 16.17 -57.63
CA LEU A 272 19.53 15.12 -56.91
C LEU A 272 21.03 15.31 -57.19
N GLU A 273 21.80 15.54 -56.13
CA GLU A 273 23.25 15.64 -56.20
C GLU A 273 23.89 14.51 -55.38
N GLN A 274 24.90 13.87 -55.96
CA GLN A 274 25.67 12.82 -55.29
C GLN A 274 27.16 13.13 -55.46
N THR A 275 27.82 13.41 -54.35
CA THR A 275 29.27 13.58 -54.29
C THR A 275 29.87 12.44 -53.50
N VAL A 276 30.73 11.65 -54.13
CA VAL A 276 31.36 10.46 -53.53
C VAL A 276 32.84 10.39 -53.94
N GLY A 277 33.64 9.67 -53.14
CA GLY A 277 35.03 9.37 -53.51
C GLY A 277 35.12 8.39 -54.67
N ASP A 278 34.42 7.26 -54.56
CA ASP A 278 34.30 6.23 -55.59
C ASP A 278 32.82 5.83 -55.76
N LEU A 279 32.35 5.72 -57.01
CA LEU A 279 31.00 5.26 -57.33
C LEU A 279 31.07 3.97 -58.16
N LYS A 280 30.36 2.93 -57.72
CA LYS A 280 30.15 1.70 -58.49
C LYS A 280 28.65 1.42 -58.59
N THR A 281 28.16 1.31 -59.82
CA THR A 281 26.80 0.89 -60.13
C THR A 281 26.87 -0.35 -61.02
N SER A 282 26.12 -1.39 -60.66
CA SER A 282 26.06 -2.64 -61.43
C SER A 282 24.64 -3.19 -61.44
N VAL A 283 24.20 -3.63 -62.61
CA VAL A 283 22.92 -4.32 -62.80
C VAL A 283 23.26 -5.77 -63.13
N ILE A 284 22.75 -6.72 -62.33
CA ILE A 284 23.04 -8.16 -62.50
C ILE A 284 22.16 -8.74 -63.61
N GLU A 285 20.89 -8.34 -63.63
CA GLU A 285 19.90 -8.77 -64.62
C GLU A 285 19.11 -7.55 -65.10
N GLY A 286 18.80 -7.52 -66.39
CA GLY A 286 18.08 -6.40 -67.02
C GLY A 286 19.00 -5.26 -67.46
N ASP A 287 18.41 -4.09 -67.64
CA ASP A 287 19.06 -2.93 -68.25
C ASP A 287 19.42 -1.84 -67.23
N LEU A 288 20.59 -1.22 -67.39
CA LEU A 288 20.90 0.06 -66.77
C LEU A 288 20.48 1.20 -67.72
N ILE A 289 19.45 1.95 -67.36
CA ILE A 289 18.88 3.01 -68.22
C ILE A 289 19.15 4.39 -67.63
N PHE A 290 19.83 5.24 -68.40
CA PHE A 290 19.90 6.68 -68.15
C PHE A 290 19.08 7.41 -69.21
N SER A 291 18.08 8.18 -68.79
CA SER A 291 17.21 8.96 -69.68
C SER A 291 17.15 10.42 -69.22
N ALA A 292 17.30 11.35 -70.16
CA ALA A 292 17.20 12.78 -69.92
C ALA A 292 16.47 13.44 -71.09
N GLN A 293 15.49 14.30 -70.79
CA GLN A 293 14.78 15.07 -71.81
C GLN A 293 15.70 16.08 -72.51
N GLY A 294 16.67 16.64 -71.76
CA GLY A 294 17.66 17.60 -72.24
C GLY A 294 18.96 16.92 -72.63
N ARG A 295 20.02 17.18 -71.86
CA ARG A 295 21.37 16.62 -72.09
C ARG A 295 21.73 15.67 -70.96
N ALA A 296 22.20 14.47 -71.31
CA ALA A 296 22.94 13.61 -70.41
C ALA A 296 24.44 13.79 -70.68
N LEU A 297 25.21 14.20 -69.67
CA LEU A 297 26.64 14.49 -69.79
C LEU A 297 27.42 13.54 -68.87
N VAL A 298 28.33 12.76 -69.45
CA VAL A 298 29.27 11.90 -68.72
C VAL A 298 30.68 12.41 -69.04
N GLN A 299 31.42 12.83 -68.02
CA GLN A 299 32.74 13.45 -68.17
C GLN A 299 33.71 12.88 -67.14
N GLY A 300 34.93 12.60 -67.58
CA GLY A 300 36.06 12.31 -66.70
C GLY A 300 37.22 13.25 -67.00
N LYS A 301 38.04 13.55 -65.98
CA LYS A 301 39.22 14.41 -66.13
C LYS A 301 40.25 13.82 -67.09
N THR A 302 40.38 12.48 -67.08
CA THR A 302 41.34 11.74 -67.92
C THR A 302 40.62 11.03 -69.06
N ASP A 303 39.51 10.33 -68.77
CA ASP A 303 38.80 9.51 -69.74
C ASP A 303 37.34 9.30 -69.34
N ALA A 304 36.47 9.00 -70.32
CA ALA A 304 35.09 8.54 -70.14
C ALA A 304 34.80 7.47 -71.21
N ARG A 305 34.94 6.20 -70.85
CA ARG A 305 34.77 5.07 -71.77
C ARG A 305 33.39 4.45 -71.63
N ILE A 306 32.75 4.24 -72.77
CA ILE A 306 31.57 3.38 -72.89
C ILE A 306 31.95 2.28 -73.89
N SER A 307 31.99 1.05 -73.42
CA SER A 307 32.32 -0.12 -74.24
C SER A 307 31.31 -1.23 -73.97
N ARG A 308 31.04 -2.02 -74.99
CA ARG A 308 30.33 -3.30 -74.86
C ARG A 308 31.33 -4.37 -74.41
N GLU A 309 30.95 -5.21 -73.46
CA GLU A 309 31.65 -6.47 -73.16
C GLU A 309 31.38 -7.54 -74.23
#